data_AF-A0A7I8EE87-F1
#
_entry.id   AF-A0A7I8EE87-F1
#
_cell.length_a   1.000
_cell.length_b   1.000
_cell.length_c   1.000
_cell.angle_alpha   90.00
_cell.angle_beta   90.00
_cell.angle_gamma   90.00
#
_symmetry.space_group_name_H-M   'P 1'
#
loop_
_entity.id
_entity.type
_entity.pdbx_description
1 polymer ?
#
loop_
_entity_poly.entity_id
_entity_poly.type
_entity_poly.pdbx_seq_one_letter_code
_entity_poly.pdbx_strand_id
1 'polypeptide(L)'
;MCTVDHDGHGAVNHRGGKPGFLVPFLPDAMAPGGFILLPDYVGNGAFEAIGNILETHQAALLIPNYAAQVALCVAGFADVIEVSSLPMALRQQCIGAKRILVLRVRHVEMQGGHWSATLAYEQERAQAFFTRNRPALACPR
;
A
#
# COMPACT_ATOMS: atom_id res chain seq x y z
N MET A 1 4.64 -3.28 4.48
CA MET A 1 4.45 -2.05 5.26
C MET A 1 5.53 -2.00 6.31
N CYS A 2 6.20 -0.87 6.45
CA CYS A 2 7.18 -0.59 7.49
C CYS A 2 6.59 0.43 8.47
N THR A 3 6.81 0.24 9.76
CA THR A 3 6.42 1.16 10.84
C THR A 3 7.56 1.22 11.86
N VAL A 4 7.54 2.21 12.74
CA VAL A 4 8.57 2.40 13.76
C VAL A 4 7.93 2.70 15.12
N ASP A 5 8.48 2.14 16.19
CA ASP A 5 8.10 2.47 17.57
C ASP A 5 8.80 3.75 18.07
N HIS A 6 8.53 4.18 19.30
CA HIS A 6 9.18 5.37 19.87
C HIS A 6 10.70 5.26 20.03
N ASP A 7 11.23 4.03 20.15
CA ASP A 7 12.66 3.76 20.32
C ASP A 7 13.42 3.70 18.99
N GLY A 8 12.69 3.76 17.87
CA GLY A 8 13.27 3.71 16.53
C GLY A 8 13.40 2.29 15.97
N HIS A 9 12.81 1.28 16.61
CA HIS A 9 12.80 -0.08 16.08
C HIS A 9 11.78 -0.22 14.95
N GLY A 10 12.28 -0.62 13.78
CA GLY A 10 11.46 -0.85 12.60
C GLY A 10 10.79 -2.22 12.62
N ALA A 11 9.50 -2.24 12.29
CA ALA A 11 8.73 -3.47 12.07
C ALA A 11 8.23 -3.53 10.62
N VAL A 12 8.32 -4.71 10.00
CA VAL A 12 7.85 -4.94 8.62
C VAL A 12 6.77 -6.01 8.62
N ASN A 13 5.58 -5.66 8.13
CA ASN A 13 4.49 -6.61 7.94
C ASN A 13 4.02 -6.63 6.49
N HIS A 14 3.81 -7.82 5.97
CA HIS A 14 3.14 -8.01 4.69
C HIS A 14 1.65 -7.64 4.81
N ARG A 15 1.12 -6.95 3.81
CA ARG A 15 -0.29 -6.56 3.76
C ARG A 15 -0.84 -7.07 2.43
N GLY A 16 -1.77 -8.03 2.52
CA GLY A 16 -2.41 -8.62 1.36
C GLY A 16 -3.86 -8.17 1.21
N GLY A 17 -4.39 -8.34 0.01
CA GLY A 17 -5.78 -8.07 -0.33
C GLY A 17 -6.07 -8.55 -1.75
N LYS A 18 -7.31 -8.35 -2.22
CA LYS A 18 -7.62 -8.57 -3.64
C LYS A 18 -6.79 -7.61 -4.51
N PRO A 19 -6.44 -7.98 -5.75
CA PRO A 19 -5.78 -7.05 -6.67
C PRO A 19 -6.51 -5.70 -6.72
N GLY A 20 -5.78 -4.59 -6.54
CA GLY A 20 -6.36 -3.25 -6.48
C GLY A 20 -6.92 -2.82 -5.11
N PHE A 21 -6.60 -3.52 -4.02
CA PHE A 21 -7.09 -3.18 -2.68
C PHE A 21 -6.53 -1.86 -2.11
N LEU A 22 -5.41 -1.36 -2.61
CA LEU A 22 -4.92 -0.02 -2.27
C LEU A 22 -5.82 1.02 -2.93
N VAL A 23 -6.28 2.01 -2.16
CA VAL A 23 -7.12 3.09 -2.68
C VAL A 23 -6.34 4.40 -2.63
N PRO A 24 -5.63 4.78 -3.71
CA PRO A 24 -4.90 6.04 -3.76
C PRO A 24 -5.83 7.21 -4.07
N PHE A 25 -5.56 8.34 -3.43
CA PHE A 25 -6.18 9.63 -3.69
C PHE A 25 -5.10 10.61 -4.13
N LEU A 26 -5.34 11.26 -5.26
CA LEU A 26 -4.40 12.20 -5.83
C LEU A 26 -4.26 13.45 -4.95
N PRO A 27 -3.13 14.18 -5.05
CA PRO A 27 -2.95 15.48 -4.42
C PRO A 27 -4.10 16.45 -4.64
N ASP A 28 -4.50 17.14 -3.57
CA ASP A 28 -5.45 18.26 -3.62
C ASP A 28 -5.06 19.36 -2.61
N ALA A 29 -5.89 20.40 -2.47
CA ALA A 29 -5.63 21.52 -1.58
C ALA A 29 -5.59 21.12 -0.08
N MET A 30 -6.30 20.06 0.31
CA MET A 30 -6.37 19.57 1.70
C MET A 30 -5.31 18.50 1.99
N ALA A 31 -4.84 17.80 0.97
CA ALA A 31 -3.79 16.79 1.02
C ALA A 31 -2.80 16.97 -0.15
N PRO A 32 -1.81 17.89 -0.04
CA PRO A 32 -0.90 18.22 -1.15
C PRO A 32 -0.02 17.07 -1.64
N GLY A 33 0.16 16.01 -0.84
CA GLY A 33 0.85 14.78 -1.24
C GLY A 33 -0.09 13.66 -1.72
N GLY A 34 -1.40 13.83 -1.55
CA GLY A 34 -2.37 12.75 -1.64
C GLY A 34 -2.35 11.84 -0.41
N PHE A 35 -3.17 10.79 -0.45
CA PHE A 35 -3.18 9.76 0.59
C PHE A 35 -3.54 8.40 0.01
N ILE A 36 -3.20 7.34 0.74
CA ILE A 36 -3.52 5.96 0.37
C ILE A 36 -4.34 5.36 1.50
N LEU A 37 -5.51 4.81 1.18
CA LEU A 37 -6.21 3.92 2.10
C LEU A 37 -5.69 2.51 1.90
N LEU A 38 -5.31 1.90 3.01
CA LEU A 38 -4.83 0.53 3.10
C LEU A 38 -5.80 -0.26 3.99
N PRO A 39 -6.73 -1.02 3.38
CA PRO A 39 -7.63 -1.87 4.13
C PRO A 39 -6.86 -2.97 4.88
N ASP A 40 -7.19 -3.17 6.15
CA ASP A 40 -6.61 -4.24 6.95
C ASP A 40 -7.58 -5.42 7.07
N TYR A 41 -7.22 -6.53 6.44
CA TYR A 41 -8.02 -7.75 6.41
C TYR A 41 -7.56 -8.76 7.47
N VAL A 42 -8.44 -9.71 7.77
CA VAL A 42 -8.08 -10.86 8.62
C VAL A 42 -6.89 -11.59 8.02
N GLY A 43 -5.89 -11.91 8.84
CA GLY A 43 -4.66 -12.57 8.42
C GLY A 43 -3.49 -11.62 8.12
N ASN A 44 -3.70 -10.31 8.05
CA ASN A 44 -2.62 -9.34 7.84
C ASN A 44 -1.72 -9.10 9.08
N GLY A 45 -2.03 -9.68 10.25
CA GLY A 45 -1.16 -9.58 11.44
C GLY A 45 -0.84 -8.15 11.87
N ALA A 46 -1.87 -7.34 12.14
CA ALA A 46 -1.72 -5.88 12.19
C ALA A 46 -1.31 -5.26 13.53
N PHE A 47 -1.30 -6.01 14.63
CA PHE A 47 -1.23 -5.39 15.97
C PHE A 47 0.06 -4.61 16.21
N GLU A 48 1.22 -5.11 15.79
CA GLU A 48 2.51 -4.41 15.93
C GLU A 48 2.50 -3.09 15.13
N ALA A 49 2.18 -3.14 13.83
CA ALA A 49 2.07 -1.92 13.02
C ALA A 49 1.03 -0.94 13.56
N ILE A 50 -0.11 -1.41 14.07
CA ILE A 50 -1.14 -0.53 14.64
C ILE A 50 -0.61 0.15 15.89
N GLY A 51 0.07 -0.58 16.79
CA GLY A 51 0.70 -0.01 17.97
C GLY A 51 1.68 1.09 17.59
N ASN A 52 2.59 0.78 16.67
CA ASN A 52 3.58 1.73 16.16
C ASN A 52 2.92 2.96 15.51
N ILE A 53 1.86 2.78 14.71
CA ILE A 53 1.14 3.90 14.09
C ILE A 53 0.45 4.78 15.12
N LEU A 54 -0.20 4.19 16.12
CA LEU A 54 -0.86 4.95 17.19
C LEU A 54 0.14 5.72 18.06
N GLU A 55 1.39 5.29 18.10
CA GLU A 55 2.46 5.93 18.86
C GLU A 55 3.21 7.00 18.06
N THR A 56 3.69 6.67 16.85
CA THR A 56 4.60 7.52 16.09
C THR A 56 3.96 8.21 14.90
N HIS A 57 2.77 7.77 14.49
CA HIS A 57 2.12 8.15 13.24
C HIS A 57 2.99 7.95 12.00
N GLN A 58 4.04 7.12 12.05
CA GLN A 58 4.97 6.97 10.93
C GLN A 58 4.83 5.60 10.27
N ALA A 59 4.70 5.61 8.94
CA ALA A 59 4.73 4.39 8.16
C ALA A 59 5.26 4.59 6.74
N ALA A 60 5.67 3.48 6.14
CA ALA A 60 5.99 3.38 4.73
C ALA A 60 5.38 2.13 4.08
N LEU A 61 5.02 2.25 2.81
CA LEU A 61 4.58 1.15 1.96
C LEU A 61 5.64 0.88 0.90
N LEU A 62 5.99 -0.39 0.76
CA LEU A 62 6.77 -0.91 -0.36
C LEU A 62 5.77 -1.64 -1.27
N ILE A 63 5.61 -1.16 -2.50
CA ILE A 63 4.68 -1.72 -3.48
C ILE A 63 5.51 -2.25 -4.66
N PRO A 64 5.84 -3.56 -4.68
CA PRO A 64 6.66 -4.14 -5.72
C PRO A 64 5.87 -4.38 -7.01
N ASN A 65 6.50 -4.12 -8.14
CA ASN A 65 6.15 -4.65 -9.45
C ASN A 65 7.27 -5.58 -9.90
N TYR A 66 7.10 -6.87 -9.61
CA TYR A 66 8.12 -7.89 -9.93
C TYR A 66 8.38 -8.02 -11.43
N ALA A 67 7.36 -7.88 -12.28
CA ALA A 67 7.53 -7.98 -13.72
C ALA A 67 8.39 -6.85 -14.29
N ALA A 68 8.24 -5.63 -13.76
CA ALA A 68 9.05 -4.48 -14.15
C ALA A 68 10.35 -4.36 -13.34
N GLN A 69 10.57 -5.21 -12.34
CA GLN A 69 11.71 -5.16 -11.41
C GLN A 69 11.89 -3.79 -10.73
N VAL A 70 10.78 -3.16 -10.36
CA VAL A 70 10.75 -1.88 -9.63
C VAL A 70 9.84 -1.95 -8.42
N ALA A 71 10.13 -1.16 -7.39
CA ALA A 71 9.31 -0.99 -6.20
C ALA A 71 9.00 0.49 -6.00
N LEU A 72 7.75 0.80 -5.68
CA LEU A 72 7.37 2.12 -5.21
C LEU A 72 7.45 2.14 -3.68
N CYS A 73 8.29 3.02 -3.13
CA CYS A 73 8.36 3.33 -1.72
C CYS A 73 7.55 4.59 -1.45
N VAL A 74 6.49 4.50 -0.63
CA VAL A 74 5.65 5.62 -0.25
C VAL A 74 5.71 5.78 1.26
N ALA A 75 6.25 6.89 1.76
CA ALA A 75 6.38 7.16 3.18
C ALA A 75 5.56 8.39 3.58
N GLY A 76 5.10 8.40 4.83
CA GLY A 76 4.40 9.55 5.39
C GLY A 76 3.73 9.27 6.72
N PHE A 77 2.70 10.08 7.01
CA PHE A 77 1.99 9.99 8.27
C PHE A 77 0.83 9.01 8.17
N ALA A 78 0.69 8.16 9.16
CA ALA A 78 -0.31 7.11 9.21
C ALA A 78 -1.32 7.33 10.34
N ASP A 79 -2.58 7.04 10.05
CA ASP A 79 -3.68 7.01 11.01
C ASP A 79 -4.46 5.70 10.86
N VAL A 80 -5.10 5.24 11.94
CA VAL A 80 -6.03 4.10 11.91
C VAL A 80 -7.44 4.62 12.11
N ILE A 81 -8.33 4.30 11.17
CA ILE A 81 -9.74 4.68 11.25
C ILE A 81 -10.65 3.45 11.14
N GLU A 82 -11.85 3.58 11.69
CA GLU A 82 -12.89 2.58 11.59
C GLU A 82 -13.48 2.54 10.18
N VAL A 83 -13.84 1.35 9.70
CA VAL A 83 -14.46 1.21 8.37
C VAL A 83 -15.78 1.98 8.29
N SER A 84 -16.49 2.12 9.41
CA SER A 84 -17.75 2.84 9.50
C SER A 84 -17.61 4.35 9.28
N SER A 85 -16.41 4.93 9.45
CA SER A 85 -16.16 6.35 9.20
C SER A 85 -15.96 6.68 7.72
N LEU A 86 -15.82 5.66 6.85
CA LEU A 86 -15.67 5.87 5.41
C LEU A 86 -17.02 6.17 4.72
N PRO A 87 -17.02 7.05 3.70
CA PRO A 87 -18.12 7.16 2.74
C PRO A 87 -18.55 5.79 2.18
N MET A 88 -19.84 5.63 1.89
CA MET A 88 -20.42 4.35 1.45
C MET A 88 -19.70 3.75 0.23
N ALA A 89 -19.32 4.58 -0.74
CA ALA A 89 -18.58 4.14 -1.93
C ALA A 89 -17.24 3.47 -1.57
N LEU A 90 -16.49 4.04 -0.62
CA LEU A 90 -15.20 3.51 -0.19
C LEU A 90 -15.35 2.28 0.68
N ARG A 91 -16.42 2.19 1.49
CA ARG A 91 -16.75 0.97 2.26
C ARG A 91 -16.94 -0.23 1.34
N GLN A 92 -17.58 -0.06 0.18
CA GLN A 92 -17.78 -1.14 -0.77
C GLN A 92 -16.46 -1.63 -1.38
N GLN A 93 -15.53 -0.73 -1.66
CA GLN A 93 -14.18 -1.07 -2.15
C GLN A 93 -13.34 -1.77 -1.07
N CYS A 94 -13.57 -1.44 0.20
CA CYS A 94 -12.86 -2.01 1.36
C CYS A 94 -13.63 -3.16 2.03
N ILE A 95 -14.56 -3.82 1.32
CA ILE A 95 -15.42 -4.86 1.91
C ILE A 95 -14.61 -5.97 2.57
N GLY A 96 -14.97 -6.31 3.82
CA GLY A 96 -14.28 -7.31 4.64
C GLY A 96 -13.08 -6.80 5.44
N ALA A 97 -12.69 -5.53 5.28
CA ALA A 97 -11.69 -4.90 6.12
C ALA A 97 -12.20 -4.80 7.57
N LYS A 98 -11.29 -4.94 8.53
CA LYS A 98 -11.56 -4.73 9.96
C LYS A 98 -11.33 -3.29 10.39
N ARG A 99 -10.46 -2.58 9.68
CA ARG A 99 -10.06 -1.19 9.89
C ARG A 99 -9.37 -0.69 8.62
N ILE A 100 -9.13 0.61 8.57
CA ILE A 100 -8.45 1.26 7.46
C ILE A 100 -7.23 1.99 8.00
N LEU A 101 -6.07 1.73 7.40
CA LEU A 101 -4.88 2.51 7.63
C LEU A 101 -4.84 3.61 6.57
N VAL A 102 -4.78 4.86 6.99
CA VAL A 102 -4.68 6.03 6.11
C VAL A 102 -3.23 6.47 6.09
N LEU A 103 -2.58 6.44 4.93
CA LEU A 103 -1.23 6.98 4.76
C LEU A 103 -1.30 8.31 4.02
N ARG A 104 -1.05 9.42 4.71
CA ARG A 104 -0.85 10.74 4.11
C ARG A 104 0.55 10.81 3.54
N VAL A 105 0.66 10.94 2.22
CA VAL A 105 1.93 10.81 1.52
C VAL A 105 2.81 12.03 1.77
N ARG A 106 4.08 11.78 2.11
CA ARG A 106 5.12 12.80 2.29
C ARG A 106 6.29 12.62 1.33
N HIS A 107 6.62 11.37 1.00
CA HIS A 107 7.72 11.03 0.11
C HIS A 107 7.34 9.84 -0.75
N VAL A 108 7.72 9.91 -2.02
CA VAL A 108 7.53 8.84 -3.00
C VAL A 108 8.85 8.64 -3.73
N GLU A 109 9.34 7.41 -3.72
CA GLU A 109 10.56 7.02 -4.41
C GLU A 109 10.36 5.74 -5.19
N MET A 110 10.91 5.69 -6.40
CA MET A 110 10.96 4.47 -7.19
C MET A 110 12.34 3.84 -7.05
N GLN A 111 12.39 2.60 -6.60
CA GLN A 111 13.60 1.79 -6.53
C GLN A 111 13.58 0.76 -7.66
N GLY A 112 14.63 0.72 -8.47
CA GLY A 112 14.82 -0.30 -9.50
C GLY A 112 15.99 -1.22 -9.17
N GLY A 113 16.05 -2.37 -9.83
CA GLY A 113 17.21 -3.26 -9.74
C GLY A 113 17.00 -4.58 -10.45
N HIS A 114 18.03 -5.40 -10.53
CA HIS A 114 17.93 -6.73 -11.15
C HIS A 114 17.58 -7.78 -10.09
N TRP A 115 16.29 -8.11 -9.97
CA TRP A 115 15.76 -8.99 -8.90
C TRP A 115 15.59 -10.47 -9.30
N SER A 116 15.95 -10.82 -10.54
CA SER A 116 15.64 -12.13 -11.15
C SER A 116 16.27 -13.33 -10.44
N ALA A 117 17.46 -13.18 -9.84
CA ALA A 117 18.07 -14.28 -9.10
C ALA A 117 17.35 -14.60 -7.77
N THR A 118 16.70 -13.63 -7.15
CA THR A 118 16.07 -13.78 -5.82
C THR A 118 14.56 -14.01 -5.90
N LEU A 119 13.90 -13.59 -6.99
CA LEU A 119 12.43 -13.51 -7.08
C LEU A 119 11.84 -14.09 -8.38
N ALA A 120 12.51 -15.04 -9.04
CA ALA A 120 12.06 -15.63 -10.31
C ALA A 120 10.58 -16.09 -10.29
N TYR A 121 10.14 -16.76 -9.21
CA TYR A 121 8.75 -17.18 -9.02
C TYR A 121 7.76 -16.00 -9.03
N GLU A 122 8.06 -14.93 -8.32
CA GLU A 122 7.17 -13.75 -8.25
C GLU A 122 7.15 -12.99 -9.58
N GLN A 123 8.24 -13.03 -10.35
CA GLN A 123 8.29 -12.46 -11.70
C GLN A 123 7.35 -13.20 -12.66
N GLU A 124 7.43 -14.53 -12.72
CA GLU A 124 6.55 -15.36 -13.55
C GLU A 124 5.08 -15.16 -13.18
N ARG A 125 4.78 -15.21 -11.88
CA ARG A 125 3.42 -14.98 -11.35
C ARG A 125 2.88 -13.59 -11.73
N ALA A 126 3.70 -12.54 -11.60
CA ALA A 126 3.30 -11.18 -11.97
C ALA A 126 3.08 -11.03 -13.47
N GLN A 127 3.96 -11.58 -14.31
CA GLN A 127 3.82 -11.56 -15.77
C GLN A 127 2.54 -12.26 -16.25
N ALA A 128 2.20 -13.40 -15.64
CA ALA A 128 0.96 -14.10 -15.93
C ALA A 128 -0.28 -13.25 -15.59
N PHE A 129 -0.24 -12.49 -14.50
CA PHE A 129 -1.33 -11.59 -14.10
C PHE A 129 -1.50 -10.42 -15.08
N PHE A 130 -0.41 -9.72 -15.43
CA PHE A 130 -0.46 -8.57 -16.34
C PHE A 130 -0.85 -8.95 -17.78
N THR A 131 -0.43 -10.13 -18.25
CA THR A 131 -0.82 -10.62 -19.59
C THR A 131 -2.32 -10.89 -19.68
N ARG A 132 -2.96 -11.37 -18.60
CA ARG A 132 -4.40 -11.66 -18.55
C ARG A 132 -5.28 -10.42 -18.39
N ASN A 133 -4.77 -9.38 -17.74
CA ASN A 133 -5.55 -8.19 -17.34
C ASN A 133 -5.12 -6.90 -18.06
N ARG A 134 -4.49 -7.01 -19.23
CA ARG A 134 -3.98 -5.85 -19.98
C ARG A 134 -5.17 -4.95 -20.39
N PRO A 135 -5.33 -3.74 -19.82
CA PRO A 135 -6.26 -2.78 -20.40
C PRO A 135 -5.65 -2.30 -21.72
N ALA A 136 -6.47 -2.15 -22.76
CA ALA A 136 -6.06 -1.48 -23.99
C ALA A 136 -5.74 -0.01 -23.67
N LEU A 137 -4.50 0.28 -23.30
CA LEU A 137 -4.00 1.64 -23.15
C LEU A 137 -3.78 2.21 -24.56
N ALA A 138 -4.86 2.71 -25.17
CA ALA A 138 -4.76 3.68 -26.24
C ALA A 138 -4.53 5.05 -25.59
N CYS A 139 -3.32 5.59 -25.73
CA CYS A 139 -3.05 6.98 -25.40
C CYS A 139 -3.50 7.82 -26.61
N PRO A 140 -4.55 8.66 -26.52
CA PRO A 140 -4.83 9.62 -27.58
C PRO A 140 -3.68 10.63 -27.64
N ARG A 141 -3.20 10.90 -28.86
CA ARG A 141 -2.18 11.92 -29.17
C ARG A 141 -2.76 13.32 -29.05
#